data_AF-A0A0K1PMV6-F1
#
_entry.id   AF-A0A0K1PMV6-F1
#
_cell.length_a   1.000
_cell.length_b   1.000
_cell.length_c   1.000
_cell.angle_alpha   90.00
_cell.angle_beta   90.00
_cell.angle_gamma   90.00
#
_symmetry.space_group_name_H-M   'P 1'
#
loop_
_entity.id
_entity.type
_entity.pdbx_description
1 polymer ?
#
loop_
_entity_poly.entity_id
_entity_poly.type
_entity_poly.pdbx_seq_one_letter_code
_entity_poly.pdbx_strand_id
1 'polypeptide(L)'
;MKATALGLSMLVVAGVAACASETSSPDAPPSADPFSGGATTVFDATKDAYGNQAANLKGDRANGFNLGHAIFTRNWVTAPATTEDMDGLGPLFNQRSCSGCHARDGRAAPFDAQNNLLGMLFRLSVPGADEHGGPLGDPTYGGQVRPNGILGVPGDGTPRVSYDEKPGTYPDGTPYSLQVPRYSVEGWNYGPPSADLMISPRVAPATIGLGLLEAISENDLLANVRNGDPDGVVGKPNHVWDVTKKATAIGRFGWKANVPTVYQQTAGAFVGDMGITSTPFPEETCTAPMEACKNAPSGGSPEIDDDKLAAVVFYMRTLAVPARRAVSDPTALHGEALFDSFRCSTCHVTTFRTASFDGLPEVSGQTIHPYTDLLLHDMGPDLADNRPDYQATGTEWRTPPLWGIGLLKTVNGHDRLLHDGRARGLEEAILWHGGEATASRERFRSASREDREALLAFLRSL
;
A
#
# COMPACT_ATOMS: atom_id res chain seq x y z
N MET A 1 60.95 -36.45 -61.52
CA MET A 1 61.32 -35.58 -60.39
C MET A 1 60.03 -35.14 -59.69
N LYS A 2 60.02 -35.32 -58.36
CA LYS A 2 59.15 -34.74 -57.33
C LYS A 2 58.13 -33.66 -57.77
N ALA A 3 56.87 -33.83 -57.38
CA ALA A 3 56.21 -33.04 -56.33
C ALA A 3 54.68 -32.94 -56.54
N THR A 4 53.99 -33.51 -55.57
CA THR A 4 52.63 -33.26 -55.07
C THR A 4 52.19 -31.80 -55.10
N ALA A 5 50.92 -31.56 -55.47
CA ALA A 5 50.14 -30.41 -55.01
C ALA A 5 48.70 -30.87 -54.69
N LEU A 6 48.40 -30.90 -53.39
CA LEU A 6 47.07 -31.02 -52.81
C LEU A 6 46.38 -29.65 -52.91
N GLY A 7 45.15 -29.61 -53.41
CA GLY A 7 44.29 -28.42 -53.41
C GLY A 7 42.89 -28.81 -52.95
N LEU A 8 42.54 -28.34 -51.76
CA LEU A 8 41.41 -28.72 -50.92
C LEU A 8 40.09 -28.07 -51.40
N SER A 9 39.06 -28.86 -51.67
CA SER A 9 37.70 -28.35 -51.95
C SER A 9 37.01 -27.92 -50.66
N MET A 10 36.69 -26.63 -50.55
CA MET A 10 35.83 -26.06 -49.50
C MET A 10 34.36 -26.43 -49.78
N LEU A 11 33.75 -27.19 -48.88
CA LEU A 11 32.31 -27.44 -48.81
C LEU A 11 31.65 -26.31 -48.02
N VAL A 12 30.82 -25.49 -48.66
CA VAL A 12 29.99 -24.48 -47.99
C VAL A 12 28.71 -25.15 -47.51
N VAL A 13 28.57 -25.32 -46.20
CA VAL A 13 27.32 -25.75 -45.55
C VAL A 13 26.50 -24.51 -45.23
N ALA A 14 25.37 -24.33 -45.93
CA ALA A 14 24.38 -23.32 -45.61
C ALA A 14 23.55 -23.78 -44.40
N GLY A 15 23.81 -23.21 -43.23
CA GLY A 15 22.98 -23.39 -42.04
C GLY A 15 21.75 -22.47 -42.10
N VAL A 16 20.56 -23.07 -42.20
CA VAL A 16 19.29 -22.37 -42.02
C VAL A 16 19.11 -22.12 -40.52
N ALA A 17 19.37 -20.89 -40.07
CA ALA A 17 19.03 -20.46 -38.72
C ALA A 17 17.52 -20.26 -38.64
N ALA A 18 16.83 -21.19 -37.99
CA ALA A 18 15.44 -21.01 -37.60
C ALA A 18 15.39 -20.00 -36.44
N CYS A 19 14.89 -18.79 -36.69
CA CYS A 19 14.51 -17.86 -35.65
C CYS A 19 13.25 -18.40 -34.95
N ALA A 20 13.43 -19.08 -33.81
CA ALA A 20 12.35 -19.30 -32.87
C ALA A 20 12.08 -17.97 -32.15
N SER A 21 10.98 -17.31 -32.51
CA SER A 21 10.40 -16.26 -31.69
C SER A 21 9.89 -16.89 -30.39
N GLU A 22 10.52 -16.57 -29.27
CA GLU A 22 9.98 -16.89 -27.94
C GLU A 22 8.72 -16.06 -27.73
N THR A 23 7.57 -16.64 -28.09
CA THR A 23 6.28 -16.21 -27.57
C THR A 23 6.20 -16.70 -26.13
N SER A 24 6.38 -15.79 -25.17
CA SER A 24 6.08 -16.04 -23.77
C SER A 24 4.59 -16.38 -23.62
N SER A 25 4.28 -17.63 -23.26
CA SER A 25 2.94 -18.00 -22.82
C SER A 25 2.58 -17.23 -21.54
N PRO A 26 1.33 -16.75 -21.36
CA PRO A 26 0.88 -16.08 -20.14
C PRO A 26 0.67 -17.03 -18.94
N ASP A 27 0.83 -18.35 -19.12
CA ASP A 27 0.31 -19.38 -18.20
C ASP A 27 1.37 -20.15 -17.40
N ALA A 28 2.63 -19.68 -17.31
CA ALA A 28 3.57 -20.28 -16.36
C ALA A 28 3.23 -19.77 -14.94
N PRO A 29 2.83 -20.63 -13.99
CA PRO A 29 2.64 -20.17 -12.62
C PRO A 29 3.96 -19.55 -12.09
N PRO A 30 3.93 -18.59 -11.16
CA PRO A 30 5.11 -17.96 -10.54
C PRO A 30 6.02 -18.94 -9.75
N SER A 31 5.91 -20.24 -9.97
CA SER A 31 6.15 -21.31 -9.01
C SER A 31 7.61 -21.57 -8.65
N ALA A 32 8.55 -20.74 -9.10
CA ALA A 32 9.96 -20.87 -8.73
C ALA A 32 10.72 -19.55 -8.73
N ASP A 33 10.11 -18.42 -9.11
CA ASP A 33 10.81 -17.14 -9.19
C ASP A 33 10.84 -16.48 -7.80
N PRO A 34 12.01 -16.38 -7.12
CA PRO A 34 12.10 -15.67 -5.86
C PRO A 34 12.08 -14.14 -6.04
N PHE A 35 12.24 -13.62 -7.26
CA PHE A 35 12.44 -12.21 -7.55
C PHE A 35 11.12 -11.41 -7.60
N SER A 36 10.44 -11.28 -6.45
CA SER A 36 9.16 -10.56 -6.31
C SER A 36 9.16 -9.13 -6.87
N GLY A 37 10.28 -8.41 -6.83
CA GLY A 37 10.47 -7.07 -7.40
C GLY A 37 11.34 -7.04 -8.65
N GLY A 38 11.55 -8.17 -9.33
CA GLY A 38 12.52 -8.28 -10.42
C GLY A 38 13.93 -7.97 -9.93
N ALA A 39 14.68 -7.16 -10.67
CA ALA A 39 16.05 -6.78 -10.32
C ALA A 39 16.16 -5.89 -9.06
N THR A 40 15.05 -5.37 -8.52
CA THR A 40 15.06 -4.61 -7.27
C THR A 40 14.98 -5.51 -6.03
N THR A 41 14.75 -6.82 -6.20
CA THR A 41 14.50 -7.76 -5.11
C THR A 41 15.68 -7.92 -4.17
N VAL A 42 15.42 -8.01 -2.86
CA VAL A 42 16.41 -8.33 -1.83
C VAL A 42 16.06 -9.63 -1.10
N PHE A 43 17.06 -10.37 -0.62
CA PHE A 43 16.88 -11.65 0.07
C PHE A 43 16.93 -11.54 1.60
N ASP A 44 16.71 -10.33 2.13
CA ASP A 44 16.63 -10.09 3.57
C ASP A 44 15.26 -10.55 4.10
N ALA A 45 15.29 -11.46 5.07
CA ALA A 45 14.12 -11.98 5.78
C ALA A 45 14.18 -11.66 7.29
N THR A 46 15.04 -10.72 7.68
CA THR A 46 15.18 -10.26 9.06
C THR A 46 14.14 -9.18 9.38
N LYS A 47 14.27 -8.58 10.57
CA LYS A 47 13.44 -7.44 10.99
C LYS A 47 13.60 -6.19 10.10
N ASP A 48 14.66 -6.15 9.28
CA ASP A 48 15.02 -5.00 8.43
C ASP A 48 14.60 -5.22 6.96
N ALA A 49 13.90 -6.33 6.66
CA ALA A 49 13.54 -6.76 5.31
C ALA A 49 12.85 -5.70 4.45
N TYR A 50 12.04 -4.82 5.05
CA TYR A 50 11.32 -3.76 4.35
C TYR A 50 12.10 -2.46 4.17
N GLY A 51 13.21 -2.26 4.89
CA GLY A 51 13.99 -1.01 4.87
C GLY A 51 15.16 -1.00 3.89
N ASN A 52 15.27 -2.02 3.04
CA ASN A 52 16.37 -2.15 2.08
C ASN A 52 16.14 -1.27 0.84
N GLN A 53 17.22 -0.69 0.32
CA GLN A 53 17.21 -0.08 -1.02
C GLN A 53 17.09 -1.15 -2.11
N ALA A 54 16.50 -0.78 -3.26
CA ALA A 54 16.45 -1.62 -4.45
C ALA A 54 17.82 -2.20 -4.81
N ALA A 55 17.90 -3.51 -5.05
CA ALA A 55 19.18 -4.21 -5.25
C ALA A 55 19.96 -3.75 -6.49
N ASN A 56 19.28 -3.16 -7.48
CA ASN A 56 19.88 -2.60 -8.69
C ASN A 56 20.24 -1.10 -8.58
N LEU A 57 20.03 -0.47 -7.41
CA LEU A 57 20.43 0.91 -7.16
C LEU A 57 21.96 1.02 -7.01
N LYS A 58 22.59 1.95 -7.74
CA LYS A 58 24.06 2.07 -7.80
C LYS A 58 24.55 3.51 -7.66
N GLY A 59 25.80 3.66 -7.20
CA GLY A 59 26.51 4.93 -7.16
C GLY A 59 25.81 6.00 -6.31
N ASP A 60 25.81 7.25 -6.79
CA ASP A 60 25.27 8.40 -6.06
C ASP A 60 23.76 8.29 -5.75
N ARG A 61 23.02 7.44 -6.45
CA ARG A 61 21.61 7.18 -6.17
C ARG A 61 21.39 6.50 -4.82
N ALA A 62 22.35 5.69 -4.36
CA ALA A 62 22.32 5.11 -3.00
C ALA A 62 22.45 6.19 -1.91
N ASN A 63 23.20 7.27 -2.17
CA ASN A 63 23.25 8.41 -1.26
C ASN A 63 21.90 9.14 -1.19
N GLY A 64 21.22 9.28 -2.33
CA GLY A 64 19.85 9.81 -2.39
C GLY A 64 18.85 8.98 -1.58
N PHE A 65 18.93 7.64 -1.66
CA PHE A 65 18.12 6.75 -0.82
C PHE A 65 18.34 7.01 0.68
N ASN A 66 19.61 7.07 1.11
CA ASN A 66 19.96 7.32 2.51
C ASN A 66 19.50 8.70 3.00
N LEU A 67 19.57 9.73 2.14
CA LEU A 67 19.05 11.06 2.47
C LEU A 67 17.53 11.01 2.71
N GLY A 68 16.78 10.41 1.79
CA GLY A 68 15.33 10.26 1.95
C GLY A 68 14.95 9.43 3.18
N HIS A 69 15.67 8.33 3.46
CA HIS A 69 15.51 7.54 4.68
C HIS A 69 15.72 8.40 5.95
N ALA A 70 16.75 9.24 5.94
CA ALA A 70 17.10 10.09 7.08
C ALA A 70 16.08 11.21 7.33
N ILE A 71 15.27 11.58 6.35
CA ILE A 71 14.13 12.50 6.50
C ILE A 71 12.88 11.72 6.92
N PHE A 72 12.60 10.59 6.26
CA PHE A 72 11.45 9.71 6.53
C PHE A 72 11.36 9.27 8.00
N THR A 73 12.52 8.98 8.61
CA THR A 73 12.61 8.46 9.99
C THR A 73 12.70 9.52 11.07
N ARG A 74 12.97 10.78 10.70
CA ARG A 74 13.30 11.83 11.65
C ARG A 74 12.05 12.56 12.11
N ASN A 75 11.99 12.85 13.41
CA ASN A 75 10.90 13.64 13.96
C ASN A 75 11.07 15.11 13.57
N TRP A 76 10.03 15.65 12.95
CA TRP A 76 9.84 17.08 12.81
C TRP A 76 9.57 17.72 14.17
N VAL A 77 10.02 18.96 14.33
CA VAL A 77 9.86 19.74 15.56
C VAL A 77 9.01 20.97 15.29
N THR A 78 8.38 21.47 16.35
CA THR A 78 7.59 22.71 16.32
C THR A 78 8.46 23.89 15.94
N ALA A 79 8.02 24.66 14.94
CA ALA A 79 8.64 25.93 14.62
C ALA A 79 8.27 27.02 15.65
N PRO A 80 9.12 28.05 15.83
CA PRO A 80 10.52 28.10 15.39
C PRO A 80 11.40 27.20 16.28
N ALA A 81 12.38 26.51 15.70
CA ALA A 81 13.38 25.76 16.46
C ALA A 81 14.81 26.10 16.02
N THR A 82 15.80 25.76 16.86
CA THR A 82 17.22 25.91 16.49
C THR A 82 17.68 24.92 15.42
N THR A 83 16.87 23.89 15.16
CA THR A 83 17.08 22.90 14.08
C THR A 83 16.23 23.25 12.87
N GLU A 84 16.58 24.35 12.20
CA GLU A 84 15.84 24.94 11.06
C GLU A 84 15.65 23.97 9.88
N ASP A 85 16.49 22.92 9.75
CA ASP A 85 16.33 21.94 8.67
C ASP A 85 15.11 21.00 8.84
N MET A 86 14.56 20.92 10.06
CA MET A 86 13.51 19.97 10.47
C MET A 86 12.45 20.61 11.38
N ASP A 87 12.41 21.94 11.44
CA ASP A 87 11.28 22.64 12.03
C ASP A 87 10.17 22.82 10.99
N GLY A 88 8.95 23.02 11.46
CA GLY A 88 7.78 23.06 10.59
C GLY A 88 6.77 21.95 10.83
N LEU A 89 6.92 21.14 11.89
CA LEU A 89 5.82 20.29 12.37
C LEU A 89 4.56 21.16 12.55
N GLY A 90 3.47 20.78 11.87
CA GLY A 90 2.27 21.58 11.85
C GLY A 90 1.54 21.64 13.19
N PRO A 91 0.55 22.54 13.31
CA PRO A 91 -0.13 22.80 14.58
C PRO A 91 -0.92 21.61 15.12
N LEU A 92 -1.41 20.76 14.21
CA LEU A 92 -2.17 19.55 14.46
C LEU A 92 -1.59 18.39 13.65
N PHE A 93 -1.39 17.23 14.27
CA PHE A 93 -0.76 16.09 13.62
C PHE A 93 -1.19 14.73 14.20
N ASN A 94 -1.02 13.68 13.41
CA ASN A 94 -1.11 12.29 13.84
C ASN A 94 0.24 11.76 14.34
N GLN A 95 1.31 12.04 13.59
CA GLN A 95 2.68 11.62 13.93
C GLN A 95 3.68 12.72 13.59
N ARG A 96 4.91 12.57 14.09
CA ARG A 96 6.01 13.53 13.86
C ARG A 96 7.00 13.10 12.79
N SER A 97 6.84 11.90 12.25
CA SER A 97 7.67 11.37 11.17
C SER A 97 6.88 10.34 10.37
N CYS A 98 7.31 10.08 9.13
CA CYS A 98 6.69 9.05 8.30
C CYS A 98 6.82 7.68 8.97
N SER A 99 7.97 7.39 9.58
CA SER A 99 8.21 6.13 10.30
C SER A 99 7.40 5.98 11.59
N GLY A 100 6.81 7.05 12.13
CA GLY A 100 5.89 6.98 13.26
C GLY A 100 4.62 6.19 12.93
N CYS A 101 4.15 6.31 11.67
CA CYS A 101 3.06 5.50 11.12
C CYS A 101 3.59 4.24 10.45
N HIS A 102 4.67 4.35 9.66
CA HIS A 102 5.25 3.29 8.84
C HIS A 102 6.49 2.69 9.50
N ALA A 103 6.34 2.12 10.68
CA ALA A 103 7.47 1.58 11.45
C ALA A 103 8.27 0.56 10.61
N ARG A 104 9.58 0.79 10.46
CA ARG A 104 10.48 -0.01 9.60
C ARG A 104 9.94 -0.20 8.18
N ASP A 105 9.35 0.86 7.61
CA ASP A 105 8.78 0.89 6.26
C ASP A 105 7.60 -0.08 6.08
N GLY A 106 7.16 -0.67 7.19
CA GLY A 106 6.17 -1.71 7.28
C GLY A 106 4.79 -1.18 7.60
N ARG A 107 3.97 -2.11 8.04
CA ARG A 107 2.57 -1.87 8.34
C ARG A 107 2.41 -1.54 9.81
N ALA A 108 1.53 -0.60 10.11
CA ALA A 108 1.19 -0.27 11.50
C ALA A 108 0.35 -1.37 12.16
N ALA A 109 0.58 -1.56 13.46
CA ALA A 109 -0.40 -2.16 14.34
C ALA A 109 -1.56 -1.15 14.56
N PRO A 110 -2.81 -1.61 14.70
CA PRO A 110 -3.93 -0.73 14.99
C PRO A 110 -3.78 -0.01 16.34
N PHE A 111 -3.17 -0.66 17.34
CA PHE A 111 -2.93 -0.10 18.67
C PHE A 111 -1.65 -0.65 19.31
N ASP A 112 -1.07 0.10 20.24
CA ASP A 112 0.03 -0.35 21.10
C ASP A 112 -0.47 -1.07 22.36
N ALA A 113 0.46 -1.45 23.25
CA ALA A 113 0.15 -2.14 24.52
C ALA A 113 -0.66 -1.27 25.51
N GLN A 114 -0.75 0.03 25.29
CA GLN A 114 -1.52 0.99 26.07
C GLN A 114 -2.83 1.41 25.36
N ASN A 115 -3.19 0.72 24.26
CA ASN A 115 -4.33 1.04 23.39
C ASN A 115 -4.24 2.41 22.69
N ASN A 116 -3.03 2.97 22.51
CA ASN A 116 -2.84 4.16 21.68
C ASN A 116 -2.80 3.77 20.20
N LEU A 117 -3.48 4.57 19.37
CA LEU A 117 -3.57 4.37 17.93
C LEU A 117 -2.39 5.04 17.22
N LEU A 118 -1.19 4.45 17.33
CA LEU A 118 0.05 5.09 16.84
C LEU A 118 0.13 5.16 15.30
N GLY A 119 -0.35 4.15 14.59
CA GLY A 119 -0.30 4.11 13.11
C GLY A 119 -1.66 3.86 12.46
N MET A 120 -2.74 4.13 13.20
CA MET A 120 -4.11 4.14 12.70
C MET A 120 -4.64 5.57 12.73
N LEU A 121 -5.14 6.04 11.59
CA LEU A 121 -5.81 7.33 11.47
C LEU A 121 -7.30 7.13 11.17
N PHE A 122 -8.12 8.12 11.54
CA PHE A 122 -9.55 8.16 11.24
C PHE A 122 -9.78 9.25 10.20
N ARG A 123 -10.10 8.87 8.96
CA ARG A 123 -10.55 9.81 7.93
C ARG A 123 -11.97 10.27 8.25
N LEU A 124 -12.22 11.55 8.05
CA LEU A 124 -13.50 12.20 8.29
C LEU A 124 -14.07 12.72 6.97
N SER A 125 -15.39 12.75 6.88
CA SER A 125 -16.12 13.47 5.84
C SER A 125 -17.59 13.59 6.20
N VAL A 126 -18.31 14.44 5.49
CA VAL A 126 -19.77 14.51 5.48
C VAL A 126 -20.29 14.13 4.08
N PRO A 127 -21.59 13.85 3.91
CA PRO A 127 -22.14 13.54 2.59
C PRO A 127 -21.89 14.66 1.59
N GLY A 128 -21.51 14.29 0.37
CA GLY A 128 -21.17 15.22 -0.71
C GLY A 128 -19.77 14.97 -1.25
N ALA A 129 -19.34 15.86 -2.15
CA ALA A 129 -18.01 15.84 -2.74
C ALA A 129 -17.45 17.27 -2.83
N ASP A 130 -16.13 17.38 -2.81
CA ASP A 130 -15.44 18.64 -3.09
C ASP A 130 -15.49 19.00 -4.59
N GLU A 131 -14.87 20.12 -4.97
CA GLU A 131 -14.84 20.62 -6.35
C GLU A 131 -14.16 19.68 -7.36
N HIS A 132 -13.40 18.70 -6.88
CA HIS A 132 -12.68 17.72 -7.68
C HIS A 132 -13.24 16.29 -7.53
N GLY A 133 -14.40 16.15 -6.87
CA GLY A 133 -15.06 14.87 -6.64
C GLY A 133 -14.49 14.07 -5.47
N GLY A 134 -13.54 14.62 -4.72
CA GLY A 134 -13.00 14.02 -3.50
C GLY A 134 -13.96 14.13 -2.31
N PRO A 135 -13.64 13.47 -1.18
CA PRO A 135 -14.51 13.48 -0.01
C PRO A 135 -14.60 14.87 0.63
N LEU A 136 -15.83 15.34 0.88
CA LEU A 136 -16.06 16.62 1.56
C LEU A 136 -15.75 16.49 3.06
N GLY A 137 -14.73 17.20 3.55
CA GLY A 137 -14.32 17.19 4.96
C GLY A 137 -15.41 17.69 5.92
N ASP A 138 -15.32 17.30 7.18
CA ASP A 138 -16.17 17.85 8.23
C ASP A 138 -15.91 19.37 8.38
N PRO A 139 -16.95 20.22 8.50
CA PRO A 139 -16.75 21.67 8.61
C PRO A 139 -15.94 22.12 9.84
N THR A 140 -15.95 21.32 10.91
CA THR A 140 -15.23 21.59 12.15
C THR A 140 -13.87 20.92 12.14
N TYR A 141 -13.75 19.66 11.72
CA TYR A 141 -12.54 18.85 11.87
C TYR A 141 -11.78 18.54 10.58
N GLY A 142 -12.32 18.93 9.42
CA GLY A 142 -11.69 18.68 8.13
C GLY A 142 -11.70 17.21 7.73
N GLY A 143 -10.61 16.74 7.11
CA GLY A 143 -10.55 15.43 6.46
C GLY A 143 -10.08 14.26 7.33
N GLN A 144 -9.59 14.51 8.56
CA GLN A 144 -9.13 13.46 9.47
C GLN A 144 -9.04 13.94 10.92
N VAL A 145 -9.07 12.99 11.87
CA VAL A 145 -8.75 13.27 13.28
C VAL A 145 -7.24 13.38 13.45
N ARG A 146 -6.76 14.53 13.94
CA ARG A 146 -5.37 14.78 14.37
C ARG A 146 -5.34 14.85 15.90
N PRO A 147 -5.04 13.75 16.60
CA PRO A 147 -5.18 13.68 18.05
C PRO A 147 -4.16 14.51 18.82
N ASN A 148 -3.07 14.91 18.17
CA ASN A 148 -2.02 15.70 18.80
C ASN A 148 -2.02 17.13 18.27
N GLY A 149 -1.55 18.05 19.09
CA GLY A 149 -1.26 19.41 18.70
C GLY A 149 0.00 19.93 19.39
N ILE A 150 0.52 21.02 18.85
CA ILE A 150 1.69 21.71 19.41
C ILE A 150 1.33 22.44 20.71
N LEU A 151 2.32 23.03 21.39
CA LEU A 151 2.05 23.78 22.62
C LEU A 151 1.03 24.91 22.36
N GLY A 152 -0.09 24.89 23.10
CA GLY A 152 -1.16 25.87 22.98
C GLY A 152 -2.22 25.55 21.92
N VAL A 153 -2.06 24.47 21.14
CA VAL A 153 -3.04 23.99 20.16
C VAL A 153 -3.56 22.62 20.61
N PRO A 154 -4.83 22.52 21.07
CA PRO A 154 -5.39 21.23 21.45
C PRO A 154 -5.58 20.34 20.22
N GLY A 155 -5.29 19.04 20.32
CA GLY A 155 -5.63 18.08 19.26
C GLY A 155 -7.13 18.02 18.98
N ASP A 156 -7.55 17.41 17.87
CA ASP A 156 -8.97 17.34 17.47
C ASP A 156 -9.84 16.59 18.50
N GLY A 157 -9.32 15.48 19.00
CA GLY A 157 -9.98 14.54 19.89
C GLY A 157 -9.21 13.23 19.91
N THR A 158 -9.58 12.30 20.79
CA THR A 158 -8.84 11.05 20.96
C THR A 158 -9.58 9.88 20.31
N PRO A 159 -9.08 9.31 19.21
CA PRO A 159 -9.71 8.17 18.58
C PRO A 159 -9.58 6.91 19.44
N ARG A 160 -10.60 6.05 19.38
CA ARG A 160 -10.74 4.81 20.14
C ARG A 160 -11.23 3.70 19.26
N VAL A 161 -10.79 2.49 19.59
CA VAL A 161 -11.32 1.25 19.04
C VAL A 161 -11.59 0.27 20.16
N SER A 162 -12.74 -0.38 20.13
CA SER A 162 -13.01 -1.60 20.89
C SER A 162 -13.42 -2.71 19.92
N TYR A 163 -13.45 -3.96 20.40
CA TYR A 163 -13.74 -5.11 19.55
C TYR A 163 -14.77 -6.02 20.20
N ASP A 164 -15.75 -6.43 19.41
CA ASP A 164 -16.61 -7.57 19.70
C ASP A 164 -16.05 -8.83 18.98
N GLU A 165 -16.33 -10.01 19.53
CA GLU A 165 -15.99 -11.28 18.87
C GLU A 165 -17.20 -11.81 18.08
N LYS A 166 -16.96 -12.24 16.84
CA LYS A 166 -17.93 -12.88 15.95
C LYS A 166 -17.51 -14.35 15.74
N PRO A 167 -18.09 -15.29 16.49
CA PRO A 167 -17.73 -16.70 16.37
C PRO A 167 -18.22 -17.28 15.04
N GLY A 168 -17.50 -18.29 14.55
CA GLY A 168 -17.87 -19.07 13.38
C GLY A 168 -17.34 -20.50 13.47
N THR A 169 -17.69 -21.33 12.50
CA THR A 169 -17.30 -22.73 12.47
C THR A 169 -17.10 -23.19 11.03
N TYR A 170 -16.03 -23.96 10.80
CA TYR A 170 -15.76 -24.63 9.54
C TYR A 170 -16.69 -25.83 9.35
N PRO A 171 -16.92 -26.32 8.12
CA PRO A 171 -17.78 -27.50 7.89
C PRO A 171 -17.34 -28.76 8.64
N ASP A 172 -16.05 -28.88 8.97
CA ASP A 172 -15.48 -29.96 9.78
C ASP A 172 -15.72 -29.82 11.30
N GLY A 173 -16.39 -28.74 11.74
CA GLY A 173 -16.67 -28.44 13.14
C GLY A 173 -15.58 -27.63 13.85
N THR A 174 -14.45 -27.32 13.20
CA THR A 174 -13.39 -26.49 13.80
C THR A 174 -13.90 -25.07 14.03
N PRO A 175 -13.84 -24.52 15.25
CA PRO A 175 -14.28 -23.16 15.52
C PRO A 175 -13.26 -22.11 15.07
N TYR A 176 -13.74 -20.91 14.76
CA TYR A 176 -12.93 -19.69 14.58
C TYR A 176 -13.67 -18.48 15.18
N SER A 177 -12.99 -17.34 15.31
CA SER A 177 -13.61 -16.08 15.73
C SER A 177 -13.01 -14.90 15.00
N LEU A 178 -13.86 -13.96 14.57
CA LEU A 178 -13.47 -12.72 13.91
C LEU A 178 -13.63 -11.52 14.86
N GLN A 179 -12.80 -10.49 14.71
CA GLN A 179 -12.90 -9.25 15.49
C GLN A 179 -13.70 -8.17 14.76
N VAL A 180 -14.84 -7.79 15.34
CA VAL A 180 -15.69 -6.71 14.84
C VAL A 180 -15.33 -5.41 15.57
N PRO A 181 -14.72 -4.43 14.90
CA PRO A 181 -14.31 -3.19 15.55
C PRO A 181 -15.49 -2.24 15.79
N ARG A 182 -15.40 -1.46 16.86
CA ARG A 182 -16.26 -0.31 17.18
C ARG A 182 -15.39 0.91 17.33
N TYR A 183 -15.73 1.97 16.60
CA TYR A 183 -14.93 3.19 16.56
C TYR A 183 -15.63 4.34 17.24
N SER A 184 -14.87 5.15 17.96
CA SER A 184 -15.35 6.41 18.52
C SER A 184 -14.21 7.42 18.59
N VAL A 185 -14.57 8.69 18.81
CA VAL A 185 -13.62 9.75 19.12
C VAL A 185 -14.11 10.41 20.41
N GLU A 186 -13.26 10.46 21.42
CA GLU A 186 -13.54 11.06 22.72
C GLU A 186 -12.98 12.49 22.78
N GLY A 187 -13.70 13.39 23.45
CA GLY A 187 -13.18 14.72 23.77
C GLY A 187 -12.91 15.59 22.54
N TRP A 188 -13.94 15.79 21.71
CA TRP A 188 -13.94 16.74 20.59
C TRP A 188 -13.66 18.18 21.08
N ASN A 189 -12.46 18.71 20.80
CA ASN A 189 -11.97 19.95 21.42
C ASN A 189 -12.45 21.24 20.74
N TYR A 190 -13.02 21.16 19.54
CA TYR A 190 -13.47 22.31 18.74
C TYR A 190 -14.99 22.38 18.58
N GLY A 191 -15.73 21.70 19.47
CA GLY A 191 -17.19 21.58 19.40
C GLY A 191 -17.66 20.26 18.78
N PRO A 192 -18.97 20.01 18.72
CA PRO A 192 -19.49 18.78 18.13
C PRO A 192 -19.13 18.69 16.63
N PRO A 193 -18.77 17.49 16.11
CA PRO A 193 -18.66 17.29 14.67
C PRO A 193 -20.05 17.38 14.01
N SER A 194 -20.08 17.36 12.68
CA SER A 194 -21.33 17.25 11.92
C SER A 194 -22.17 16.05 12.37
N ALA A 195 -23.50 16.20 12.35
CA ALA A 195 -24.44 15.12 12.67
C ALA A 195 -24.35 13.95 11.67
N ASP A 196 -23.93 14.23 10.43
CA ASP A 196 -23.78 13.24 9.36
C ASP A 196 -22.31 12.80 9.18
N LEU A 197 -21.48 12.92 10.23
CA LEU A 197 -20.07 12.55 10.17
C LEU A 197 -19.89 11.07 9.79
N MET A 198 -19.11 10.84 8.74
CA MET A 198 -18.61 9.53 8.35
C MET A 198 -17.16 9.35 8.81
N ILE A 199 -16.85 8.20 9.40
CA ILE A 199 -15.52 7.85 9.91
C ILE A 199 -15.00 6.62 9.17
N SER A 200 -13.78 6.70 8.65
CA SER A 200 -13.07 5.59 7.98
C SER A 200 -11.70 5.36 8.62
N PRO A 201 -11.57 4.35 9.51
CA PRO A 201 -10.30 3.98 10.14
C PRO A 201 -9.35 3.31 9.15
N ARG A 202 -8.08 3.74 9.16
CA ARG A 202 -7.06 3.27 8.22
C ARG A 202 -5.74 3.05 8.96
N VAL A 203 -5.20 1.84 8.91
CA VAL A 203 -3.83 1.56 9.35
C VAL A 203 -2.84 1.90 8.25
N ALA A 204 -1.67 2.41 8.61
CA ALA A 204 -0.60 2.68 7.67
C ALA A 204 -0.16 1.38 6.95
N PRO A 205 -0.18 1.32 5.61
CA PRO A 205 0.29 0.14 4.87
C PRO A 205 1.81 0.05 4.84
N ALA A 206 2.36 -1.10 4.47
CA ALA A 206 3.78 -1.21 4.14
C ALA A 206 4.10 -0.38 2.88
N THR A 207 5.34 0.12 2.80
CA THR A 207 5.80 1.08 1.77
C THR A 207 6.81 0.48 0.78
N ILE A 208 7.02 -0.84 0.84
CA ILE A 208 7.89 -1.57 -0.09
C ILE A 208 7.34 -1.58 -1.52
N GLY A 209 8.23 -1.43 -2.51
CA GLY A 209 7.90 -1.60 -3.93
C GLY A 209 6.96 -0.56 -4.54
N LEU A 210 6.71 0.58 -3.88
CA LEU A 210 5.75 1.57 -4.39
C LEU A 210 6.12 2.13 -5.77
N GLY A 211 7.41 2.32 -6.04
CA GLY A 211 7.86 2.76 -7.37
C GLY A 211 7.60 1.74 -8.48
N LEU A 212 7.68 0.44 -8.17
CA LEU A 212 7.32 -0.63 -9.10
C LEU A 212 5.83 -0.61 -9.42
N LEU A 213 4.97 -0.41 -8.41
CA LEU A 213 3.52 -0.29 -8.58
C LEU A 213 3.13 0.98 -9.36
N GLU A 214 3.84 2.09 -9.10
CA GLU A 214 3.67 3.34 -9.86
C GLU A 214 4.03 3.17 -11.34
N ALA A 215 4.99 2.29 -11.64
CA ALA A 215 5.46 2.00 -13.00
C ALA A 215 4.57 1.03 -13.78
N ILE A 216 3.53 0.44 -13.20
CA ILE A 216 2.56 -0.37 -13.95
C ILE A 216 1.77 0.54 -14.89
N SER A 217 1.64 0.21 -16.18
CA SER A 217 0.92 1.08 -17.11
C SER A 217 -0.58 1.14 -16.78
N GLU A 218 -1.25 2.25 -17.08
CA GLU A 218 -2.72 2.33 -16.92
C GLU A 218 -3.45 1.27 -17.76
N ASN A 219 -2.93 0.96 -18.95
CA ASN A 219 -3.48 -0.09 -19.81
C ASN A 219 -3.42 -1.46 -19.12
N ASP A 220 -2.32 -1.79 -18.44
CA ASP A 220 -2.20 -3.07 -17.72
C ASP A 220 -3.13 -3.12 -16.50
N LEU A 221 -3.35 -2.01 -15.80
CA LEU A 221 -4.36 -1.95 -14.74
C LEU A 221 -5.77 -2.19 -15.30
N LEU A 222 -6.13 -1.47 -16.36
CA LEU A 222 -7.46 -1.55 -16.97
C LEU A 222 -7.71 -2.91 -17.64
N ALA A 223 -6.67 -3.61 -18.09
CA ALA A 223 -6.79 -4.96 -18.62
C ALA A 223 -7.28 -5.99 -17.57
N ASN A 224 -7.18 -5.65 -16.28
CA ASN A 224 -7.68 -6.49 -15.19
C ASN A 224 -9.14 -6.22 -14.80
N VAL A 225 -9.80 -5.21 -15.40
CA VAL A 225 -11.24 -5.01 -15.26
C VAL A 225 -11.99 -6.10 -16.01
N ARG A 226 -12.89 -6.80 -15.31
CA ARG A 226 -13.59 -7.99 -15.82
C ARG A 226 -15.03 -7.68 -16.17
N ASN A 227 -15.49 -8.26 -17.27
CA ASN A 227 -16.90 -8.24 -17.68
C ASN A 227 -17.41 -9.68 -17.76
N GLY A 228 -18.35 -10.05 -16.88
CA GLY A 228 -18.98 -11.37 -16.87
C GLY A 228 -18.16 -12.46 -16.18
N ASP A 229 -17.39 -12.12 -15.14
CA ASP A 229 -16.71 -13.13 -14.32
C ASP A 229 -17.75 -14.08 -13.66
N PRO A 230 -17.51 -15.41 -13.64
CA PRO A 230 -18.46 -16.37 -13.08
C PRO A 230 -18.80 -16.16 -11.60
N ASP A 231 -17.89 -15.58 -10.82
CA ASP A 231 -18.12 -15.27 -9.41
C ASP A 231 -18.65 -13.84 -9.19
N GLY A 232 -18.85 -13.08 -10.28
CA GLY A 232 -19.29 -11.69 -10.23
C GLY A 232 -18.17 -10.69 -9.90
N VAL A 233 -16.90 -11.09 -9.95
CA VAL A 233 -15.76 -10.18 -9.77
C VAL A 233 -15.67 -9.24 -10.97
N VAL A 234 -15.62 -7.93 -10.71
CA VAL A 234 -15.54 -6.90 -11.74
C VAL A 234 -14.21 -6.17 -11.65
N GLY A 235 -13.90 -5.61 -10.49
CA GLY A 235 -12.79 -4.67 -10.34
C GLY A 235 -13.01 -3.36 -11.11
N LYS A 236 -12.77 -2.22 -10.48
CA LYS A 236 -12.84 -0.93 -11.19
C LYS A 236 -11.73 0.03 -10.78
N PRO A 237 -11.24 0.90 -11.68
CA PRO A 237 -10.33 1.96 -11.30
C PRO A 237 -11.06 3.00 -10.43
N ASN A 238 -10.34 3.63 -9.51
CA ASN A 238 -10.81 4.88 -8.92
C ASN A 238 -10.27 6.05 -9.76
N HIS A 239 -11.16 6.94 -10.21
CA HIS A 239 -10.75 8.17 -10.89
C HIS A 239 -10.65 9.31 -9.88
N VAL A 240 -9.45 9.87 -9.75
CA VAL A 240 -9.08 10.80 -8.67
C VAL A 240 -8.43 12.06 -9.24
N TRP A 241 -8.34 13.11 -8.43
CA TRP A 241 -7.67 14.34 -8.83
C TRP A 241 -6.15 14.24 -8.70
N ASP A 242 -5.43 14.51 -9.79
CA ASP A 242 -3.99 14.70 -9.81
C ASP A 242 -3.68 16.20 -9.67
N VAL A 243 -3.17 16.60 -8.51
CA VAL A 243 -2.91 18.02 -8.19
C VAL A 243 -1.79 18.61 -9.04
N THR A 244 -0.86 17.77 -9.51
CA THR A 244 0.29 18.20 -10.31
C THR A 244 -0.13 18.41 -11.76
N LYS A 245 -0.90 17.47 -12.31
CA LYS A 245 -1.42 17.56 -13.69
C LYS A 245 -2.66 18.46 -13.81
N LYS A 246 -3.31 18.78 -12.70
CA LYS A 246 -4.60 19.49 -12.65
C LYS A 246 -5.65 18.81 -13.53
N ALA A 247 -5.73 17.49 -13.41
CA ALA A 247 -6.63 16.65 -14.21
C ALA A 247 -7.02 15.41 -13.42
N THR A 248 -8.09 14.75 -13.85
CA THR A 248 -8.44 13.43 -13.35
C THR A 248 -7.43 12.38 -13.84
N ALA A 249 -7.02 11.49 -12.96
CA ALA A 249 -6.11 10.36 -13.23
C ALA A 249 -6.63 9.07 -12.59
N ILE A 250 -6.05 7.92 -12.95
CA ILE A 250 -6.30 6.66 -12.25
C ILE A 250 -5.53 6.66 -10.94
N GLY A 251 -6.25 6.46 -9.84
CA GLY A 251 -5.66 6.32 -8.53
C GLY A 251 -5.06 4.93 -8.29
N ARG A 252 -4.01 4.87 -7.47
CA ARG A 252 -3.16 3.69 -7.25
C ARG A 252 -2.83 3.45 -5.79
N PHE A 253 -2.68 4.53 -5.03
CA PHE A 253 -2.22 4.52 -3.65
C PHE A 253 -3.35 4.88 -2.68
N GLY A 254 -3.11 4.60 -1.40
CA GLY A 254 -4.15 4.61 -0.37
C GLY A 254 -5.00 3.33 -0.37
N TRP A 255 -5.91 3.25 0.60
CA TRP A 255 -6.78 2.08 0.80
C TRP A 255 -7.91 1.97 -0.21
N LYS A 256 -8.31 3.10 -0.80
CA LYS A 256 -9.35 3.17 -1.83
C LYS A 256 -8.80 3.64 -3.17
N ALA A 257 -7.52 3.39 -3.44
CA ALA A 257 -6.84 3.88 -4.64
C ALA A 257 -7.09 5.39 -4.85
N ASN A 258 -7.07 6.20 -3.80
CA ASN A 258 -7.56 7.57 -3.80
C ASN A 258 -6.46 8.61 -4.14
N VAL A 259 -5.27 8.15 -4.55
CA VAL A 259 -4.12 9.00 -4.91
C VAL A 259 -3.36 8.40 -6.11
N PRO A 260 -2.98 9.19 -7.13
CA PRO A 260 -2.43 8.64 -8.38
C PRO A 260 -0.92 8.37 -8.36
N THR A 261 -0.14 9.09 -7.55
CA THR A 261 1.34 9.03 -7.58
C THR A 261 1.91 8.90 -6.17
N VAL A 262 3.13 8.35 -6.07
CA VAL A 262 3.88 8.33 -4.80
C VAL A 262 4.17 9.76 -4.36
N TYR A 263 4.49 10.66 -5.29
CA TYR A 263 4.73 12.08 -5.00
C TYR A 263 3.52 12.73 -4.29
N GLN A 264 2.32 12.61 -4.86
CA GLN A 264 1.11 13.18 -4.26
C GLN A 264 0.73 12.48 -2.95
N GLN A 265 0.98 11.17 -2.83
CA GLN A 265 0.72 10.43 -1.59
C GLN A 265 1.64 10.91 -0.45
N THR A 266 2.92 11.12 -0.74
CA THR A 266 3.90 11.64 0.21
C THR A 266 3.55 13.07 0.61
N ALA A 267 3.31 13.97 -0.34
CA ALA A 267 2.98 15.35 -0.07
C ALA A 267 1.65 15.51 0.70
N GLY A 268 0.64 14.71 0.35
CA GLY A 268 -0.63 14.67 1.07
C GLY A 268 -0.50 14.12 2.51
N ALA A 269 0.43 13.19 2.75
CA ALA A 269 0.73 12.71 4.09
C ALA A 269 1.50 13.75 4.94
N PHE A 270 2.39 14.54 4.32
CA PHE A 270 3.04 15.66 5.00
C PHE A 270 2.02 16.62 5.60
N VAL A 271 1.06 17.10 4.80
CA VAL A 271 0.05 18.06 5.28
C VAL A 271 -1.04 17.40 6.14
N GLY A 272 -1.50 16.20 5.77
CA GLY A 272 -2.61 15.53 6.46
C GLY A 272 -2.20 14.94 7.81
N ASP A 273 -1.03 14.28 7.86
CA ASP A 273 -0.62 13.46 9.00
C ASP A 273 0.41 14.15 9.90
N MET A 274 1.16 15.11 9.36
CA MET A 274 2.19 15.87 10.11
C MET A 274 1.92 17.39 10.14
N GLY A 275 0.93 17.88 9.39
CA GLY A 275 0.60 19.31 9.29
C GLY A 275 1.67 20.13 8.57
N ILE A 276 2.47 19.52 7.70
CA ILE A 276 3.59 20.19 7.01
C ILE A 276 3.15 20.53 5.59
N THR A 277 3.09 21.83 5.25
CA THR A 277 2.73 22.28 3.90
C THR A 277 3.86 22.04 2.90
N SER A 278 3.49 21.88 1.63
CA SER A 278 4.41 21.65 0.51
C SER A 278 3.92 22.41 -0.73
N THR A 279 4.76 22.57 -1.77
CA THR A 279 4.36 23.21 -3.02
C THR A 279 3.02 22.73 -3.61
N PRO A 280 2.71 21.41 -3.70
CA PRO A 280 1.42 20.94 -4.19
C PRO A 280 0.26 21.09 -3.19
N PHE A 281 0.55 21.26 -1.89
CA PHE A 281 -0.43 21.43 -0.82
C PHE A 281 0.02 22.56 0.13
N PRO A 282 -0.16 23.83 -0.28
CA PRO A 282 0.40 24.99 0.43
C PRO A 282 -0.46 25.45 1.61
N GLU A 283 -1.68 24.91 1.75
CA GLU A 283 -2.64 25.33 2.76
C GLU A 283 -2.65 24.36 3.95
N GLU A 284 -2.68 24.94 5.15
CA GLU A 284 -2.85 24.21 6.39
C GLU A 284 -4.23 23.57 6.51
N THR A 285 -4.32 22.51 7.33
CA THR A 285 -5.59 21.79 7.54
C THR A 285 -6.44 22.39 8.67
N CYS A 286 -6.13 23.61 9.14
CA CYS A 286 -6.89 24.32 10.17
C CYS A 286 -8.23 24.85 9.62
N THR A 287 -9.35 24.41 10.20
CA THR A 287 -10.70 24.85 9.80
C THR A 287 -11.13 26.14 10.50
N ALA A 288 -12.29 26.69 10.12
CA ALA A 288 -12.80 27.94 10.67
C ALA A 288 -12.85 28.01 12.22
N PRO A 289 -13.31 26.96 12.94
CA PRO A 289 -13.37 26.98 14.41
C PRO A 289 -12.01 26.89 15.14
N MET A 290 -10.91 26.59 14.44
CA MET A 290 -9.61 26.30 15.05
C MET A 290 -8.70 27.53 15.14
N GLU A 291 -9.10 28.53 15.92
CA GLU A 291 -8.35 29.80 16.06
C GLU A 291 -6.90 29.60 16.53
N ALA A 292 -6.66 28.73 17.50
CA ALA A 292 -5.29 28.46 17.98
C ALA A 292 -4.40 27.82 16.90
N CYS A 293 -4.99 26.93 16.07
CA CYS A 293 -4.30 26.28 14.95
C CYS A 293 -3.90 27.31 13.89
N LYS A 294 -4.82 28.17 13.47
CA LYS A 294 -4.55 29.21 12.45
C LYS A 294 -3.51 30.24 12.87
N ASN A 295 -3.44 30.55 14.15
CA ASN A 295 -2.51 31.53 14.70
C ASN A 295 -1.20 30.90 15.20
N ALA A 296 -1.01 29.60 14.99
CA ALA A 296 0.20 28.91 15.39
C ALA A 296 1.42 29.41 14.59
N PRO A 297 2.63 29.37 15.17
CA PRO A 297 3.85 29.62 14.42
C PRO A 297 4.03 28.61 13.29
N SER A 298 4.52 29.07 12.13
CA SER A 298 4.84 28.24 10.97
C SER A 298 6.36 28.18 10.76
N GLY A 299 6.82 27.07 10.16
CA GLY A 299 8.23 26.88 9.78
C GLY A 299 8.61 27.51 8.44
N GLY A 300 7.66 28.07 7.70
CA GLY A 300 7.89 28.60 6.35
C GLY A 300 6.66 28.45 5.46
N SER A 301 6.74 28.96 4.24
CA SER A 301 5.67 28.81 3.24
C SER A 301 6.26 28.45 1.88
N PRO A 302 6.22 27.16 1.47
CA PRO A 302 5.82 25.99 2.26
C PRO A 302 6.83 25.63 3.37
N GLU A 303 6.44 24.78 4.34
CA GLU A 303 7.37 24.29 5.38
C GLU A 303 8.39 23.28 4.87
N ILE A 304 7.99 22.32 4.01
CA ILE A 304 8.95 21.42 3.36
C ILE A 304 9.33 21.94 1.97
N ASP A 305 10.64 22.07 1.73
CA ASP A 305 11.18 22.40 0.42
C ASP A 305 11.08 21.21 -0.56
N ASP A 306 11.11 21.53 -1.85
CA ASP A 306 10.95 20.54 -2.93
C ASP A 306 12.06 19.49 -2.95
N ASP A 307 13.28 19.83 -2.52
CA ASP A 307 14.43 18.91 -2.52
C ASP A 307 14.27 17.84 -1.43
N LYS A 308 13.84 18.23 -0.21
CA LYS A 308 13.53 17.29 0.88
C LYS A 308 12.34 16.41 0.51
N LEU A 309 11.29 16.98 -0.06
CA LEU A 309 10.14 16.20 -0.52
C LEU A 309 10.55 15.20 -1.60
N ALA A 310 11.34 15.63 -2.60
CA ALA A 310 11.84 14.77 -3.66
C ALA A 310 12.73 13.65 -3.12
N ALA A 311 13.56 13.91 -2.11
CA ALA A 311 14.39 12.89 -1.47
C ALA A 311 13.55 11.80 -0.78
N VAL A 312 12.48 12.19 -0.06
CA VAL A 312 11.56 11.21 0.57
C VAL A 312 10.82 10.41 -0.49
N VAL A 313 10.34 11.06 -1.55
CA VAL A 313 9.66 10.39 -2.67
C VAL A 313 10.61 9.42 -3.39
N PHE A 314 11.87 9.80 -3.59
CA PHE A 314 12.89 8.94 -4.16
C PHE A 314 13.13 7.70 -3.29
N TYR A 315 13.27 7.88 -1.98
CA TYR A 315 13.38 6.79 -1.01
C TYR A 315 12.20 5.82 -1.12
N MET A 316 10.96 6.32 -1.04
CA MET A 316 9.75 5.49 -1.11
C MET A 316 9.62 4.75 -2.45
N ARG A 317 10.03 5.38 -3.56
CA ARG A 317 10.03 4.76 -4.90
C ARG A 317 11.10 3.68 -5.07
N THR A 318 12.17 3.72 -4.28
CA THR A 318 13.32 2.82 -4.40
C THR A 318 13.48 1.87 -3.22
N LEU A 319 12.48 1.76 -2.35
CA LEU A 319 12.38 0.68 -1.37
C LEU A 319 12.23 -0.67 -2.08
N ALA A 320 13.11 -1.61 -1.74
CA ALA A 320 13.13 -2.94 -2.32
C ALA A 320 11.89 -3.76 -1.92
N VAL A 321 11.63 -4.80 -2.72
CA VAL A 321 10.68 -5.84 -2.37
C VAL A 321 11.47 -7.06 -1.86
N PRO A 322 11.14 -7.63 -0.71
CA PRO A 322 11.78 -8.86 -0.25
C PRO A 322 11.40 -10.04 -1.15
N ALA A 323 12.34 -10.96 -1.32
CA ALA A 323 12.17 -12.15 -2.14
C ALA A 323 11.06 -13.05 -1.59
N ARG A 324 10.35 -13.71 -2.51
CA ARG A 324 9.51 -14.85 -2.15
C ARG A 324 10.41 -15.95 -1.57
N ARG A 325 9.95 -16.55 -0.48
CA ARG A 325 10.63 -17.60 0.28
C ARG A 325 9.98 -18.94 -0.05
N ALA A 326 10.60 -20.04 0.38
CA ALA A 326 10.02 -21.39 0.27
C ALA A 326 9.53 -21.78 -1.15
N VAL A 327 10.18 -21.28 -2.20
CA VAL A 327 9.78 -21.50 -3.61
C VAL A 327 9.89 -22.96 -4.08
N SER A 328 10.57 -23.81 -3.32
CA SER A 328 10.67 -25.26 -3.58
C SER A 328 9.98 -26.11 -2.51
N ASP A 329 9.27 -25.49 -1.56
CA ASP A 329 8.56 -26.21 -0.51
C ASP A 329 7.27 -26.82 -1.10
N PRO A 330 7.06 -28.14 -1.02
CA PRO A 330 5.89 -28.79 -1.62
C PRO A 330 4.55 -28.28 -1.08
N THR A 331 4.51 -27.85 0.19
CA THR A 331 3.28 -27.33 0.82
C THR A 331 2.96 -25.94 0.29
N ALA A 332 3.97 -25.08 0.16
CA ALA A 332 3.80 -23.75 -0.43
C ALA A 332 3.42 -23.82 -1.92
N LEU A 333 3.98 -24.78 -2.67
CA LEU A 333 3.61 -25.00 -4.08
C LEU A 333 2.16 -25.50 -4.22
N HIS A 334 1.73 -26.40 -3.34
CA HIS A 334 0.32 -26.80 -3.27
C HIS A 334 -0.59 -25.61 -2.92
N GLY A 335 -0.17 -24.79 -1.95
CA GLY A 335 -0.88 -23.56 -1.58
C GLY A 335 -1.03 -22.55 -2.69
N GLU A 336 -0.03 -22.40 -3.57
CA GLU A 336 -0.09 -21.55 -4.76
C GLU A 336 -1.12 -22.07 -5.77
N ALA A 337 -1.13 -23.38 -6.03
CA ALA A 337 -2.16 -23.98 -6.88
C ALA A 337 -3.57 -23.79 -6.28
N LEU A 338 -3.69 -23.86 -4.95
CA LEU A 338 -4.93 -23.56 -4.24
C LEU A 338 -5.33 -22.09 -4.37
N PHE A 339 -4.39 -21.15 -4.32
CA PHE A 339 -4.65 -19.72 -4.52
C PHE A 339 -5.34 -19.45 -5.86
N ASP A 340 -4.90 -20.10 -6.93
CA ASP A 340 -5.53 -19.99 -8.25
C ASP A 340 -6.87 -20.74 -8.32
N SER A 341 -6.94 -21.97 -7.80
CA SER A 341 -8.19 -22.76 -7.83
C SER A 341 -9.31 -22.17 -6.95
N PHE A 342 -8.95 -21.50 -5.85
CA PHE A 342 -9.87 -20.74 -5.02
C PHE A 342 -10.18 -19.38 -5.61
N ARG A 343 -9.54 -19.02 -6.73
CA ARG A 343 -9.75 -17.80 -7.50
C ARG A 343 -9.37 -16.53 -6.72
N CYS A 344 -8.40 -16.64 -5.82
CA CYS A 344 -7.79 -15.49 -5.14
C CYS A 344 -7.05 -14.59 -6.14
N SER A 345 -6.39 -15.19 -7.14
CA SER A 345 -5.67 -14.47 -8.21
C SER A 345 -6.57 -13.68 -9.15
N THR A 346 -7.90 -13.78 -9.04
CA THR A 346 -8.85 -13.00 -9.83
C THR A 346 -8.72 -11.50 -9.55
N CYS A 347 -8.48 -11.12 -8.28
CA CYS A 347 -8.18 -9.75 -7.84
C CYS A 347 -6.68 -9.60 -7.50
N HIS A 348 -6.10 -10.61 -6.84
CA HIS A 348 -4.68 -10.61 -6.50
C HIS A 348 -3.81 -11.07 -7.68
N VAL A 349 -3.87 -10.31 -8.78
CA VAL A 349 -3.17 -10.59 -10.04
C VAL A 349 -1.67 -10.75 -9.77
N THR A 350 -1.16 -11.91 -10.16
CA THR A 350 0.13 -12.40 -9.66
C THR A 350 1.32 -11.63 -10.21
N THR A 351 1.26 -11.21 -11.48
CA THR A 351 2.44 -10.72 -12.21
C THR A 351 2.12 -9.50 -13.07
N PHE A 352 3.05 -8.55 -13.09
CA PHE A 352 3.06 -7.43 -14.05
C PHE A 352 4.43 -7.28 -14.69
N ARG A 353 4.45 -6.66 -15.87
CA ARG A 353 5.66 -6.04 -16.42
C ARG A 353 5.53 -4.53 -16.29
N THR A 354 6.46 -3.88 -15.60
CA THR A 354 6.45 -2.44 -15.45
C THR A 354 6.78 -1.73 -16.77
N ALA A 355 6.16 -0.58 -17.00
CA ALA A 355 6.49 0.32 -18.10
C ALA A 355 7.83 1.03 -17.86
N SER A 356 8.28 1.83 -18.83
CA SER A 356 9.38 2.76 -18.60
C SER A 356 8.93 3.87 -17.64
N PHE A 357 9.77 4.20 -16.67
CA PHE A 357 9.54 5.25 -15.69
C PHE A 357 10.65 6.30 -15.80
N ASP A 358 10.29 7.53 -16.16
CA ASP A 358 11.26 8.61 -16.35
C ASP A 358 11.95 8.98 -15.02
N GLY A 359 13.28 9.13 -15.06
CA GLY A 359 14.11 9.38 -13.87
C GLY A 359 14.31 8.20 -12.92
N LEU A 360 13.67 7.04 -13.17
CA LEU A 360 13.74 5.85 -12.31
C LEU A 360 13.95 4.55 -13.12
N PRO A 361 15.15 4.37 -13.72
CA PRO A 361 15.45 3.16 -14.50
C PRO A 361 15.39 1.88 -13.67
N GLU A 362 15.58 1.95 -12.35
CA GLU A 362 15.58 0.79 -11.46
C GLU A 362 14.25 0.04 -11.44
N VAL A 363 13.14 0.76 -11.58
CA VAL A 363 11.78 0.18 -11.59
C VAL A 363 11.25 -0.04 -13.00
N SER A 364 12.00 0.33 -14.03
CA SER A 364 11.55 0.27 -15.43
C SER A 364 11.74 -1.12 -16.02
N GLY A 365 10.75 -1.61 -16.78
CA GLY A 365 10.84 -2.86 -17.53
C GLY A 365 11.03 -4.13 -16.68
N GLN A 366 10.67 -4.08 -15.39
CA GLN A 366 10.79 -5.18 -14.45
C GLN A 366 9.61 -6.15 -14.59
N THR A 367 9.88 -7.44 -14.55
CA THR A 367 8.85 -8.45 -14.24
C THR A 367 8.73 -8.51 -12.72
N ILE A 368 7.53 -8.30 -12.19
CA ILE A 368 7.28 -8.22 -10.76
C ILE A 368 6.11 -9.11 -10.35
N HIS A 369 6.09 -9.55 -9.08
CA HIS A 369 5.05 -10.41 -8.53
C HIS A 369 4.34 -9.77 -7.31
N PRO A 370 3.49 -8.75 -7.51
CA PRO A 370 2.90 -7.98 -6.42
C PRO A 370 1.63 -8.62 -5.84
N TYR A 371 0.97 -9.52 -6.57
CA TYR A 371 -0.31 -10.14 -6.17
C TYR A 371 -1.39 -9.08 -5.89
N THR A 372 -1.64 -8.20 -6.85
CA THR A 372 -2.67 -7.15 -6.81
C THR A 372 -2.93 -6.62 -8.20
N ASP A 373 -4.18 -6.31 -8.52
CA ASP A 373 -4.56 -5.54 -9.70
C ASP A 373 -4.64 -4.02 -9.47
N LEU A 374 -4.44 -3.56 -8.23
CA LEU A 374 -4.63 -2.18 -7.77
C LEU A 374 -6.05 -1.61 -8.04
N LEU A 375 -7.03 -2.46 -8.36
CA LEU A 375 -8.41 -2.06 -8.60
C LEU A 375 -9.22 -2.06 -7.31
N LEU A 376 -10.35 -1.35 -7.34
CA LEU A 376 -11.38 -1.39 -6.30
C LEU A 376 -12.28 -2.60 -6.50
N HIS A 377 -12.57 -3.30 -5.42
CA HIS A 377 -13.56 -4.37 -5.37
C HIS A 377 -14.55 -4.12 -4.25
N ASP A 378 -15.82 -4.44 -4.48
CA ASP A 378 -16.80 -4.50 -3.40
C ASP A 378 -16.44 -5.66 -2.44
N MET A 379 -16.09 -5.32 -1.20
CA MET A 379 -15.73 -6.29 -0.17
C MET A 379 -16.90 -6.61 0.78
N GLY A 380 -18.10 -6.12 0.46
CA GLY A 380 -19.33 -6.38 1.18
C GLY A 380 -19.52 -5.54 2.45
N PRO A 381 -20.72 -5.64 3.07
CA PRO A 381 -21.14 -4.77 4.18
C PRO A 381 -20.31 -4.96 5.45
N ASP A 382 -19.78 -6.16 5.66
CA ASP A 382 -18.96 -6.50 6.83
C ASP A 382 -17.62 -5.74 6.84
N LEU A 383 -17.12 -5.30 5.67
CA LEU A 383 -15.92 -4.47 5.53
C LEU A 383 -16.23 -3.03 5.12
N ALA A 384 -17.48 -2.60 5.19
CA ALA A 384 -17.85 -1.24 4.81
C ALA A 384 -17.38 -0.20 5.84
N ASP A 385 -16.78 0.89 5.38
CA ASP A 385 -16.61 2.12 6.17
C ASP A 385 -17.76 3.12 5.95
N ASN A 386 -18.66 2.83 5.00
CA ASN A 386 -19.77 3.68 4.56
C ASN A 386 -19.37 5.10 4.13
N ARG A 387 -18.07 5.32 3.84
CA ARG A 387 -17.51 6.61 3.47
C ARG A 387 -17.05 6.60 2.00
N PRO A 388 -17.70 7.34 1.09
CA PRO A 388 -17.20 7.52 -0.26
C PRO A 388 -15.81 8.18 -0.30
N ASP A 389 -15.01 7.85 -1.31
CA ASP A 389 -13.69 8.44 -1.54
C ASP A 389 -13.44 8.49 -3.06
N TYR A 390 -13.78 9.62 -3.67
CA TYR A 390 -13.99 9.74 -5.12
C TYR A 390 -15.06 8.76 -5.61
N GLN A 391 -14.74 7.92 -6.60
CA GLN A 391 -15.66 6.94 -7.17
C GLN A 391 -15.73 5.63 -6.37
N ALA A 392 -14.90 5.49 -5.34
CA ALA A 392 -14.99 4.40 -4.40
C ALA A 392 -16.19 4.61 -3.46
N THR A 393 -17.06 3.60 -3.38
CA THR A 393 -18.15 3.57 -2.40
C THR A 393 -17.65 3.15 -1.01
N GLY A 394 -18.55 3.08 -0.03
CA GLY A 394 -18.23 2.66 1.33
C GLY A 394 -17.79 1.20 1.48
N THR A 395 -18.12 0.32 0.53
CA THR A 395 -17.77 -1.11 0.60
C THR A 395 -16.57 -1.47 -0.27
N GLU A 396 -16.10 -0.53 -1.08
CA GLU A 396 -15.05 -0.76 -2.06
C GLU A 396 -13.67 -0.46 -1.49
N TRP A 397 -12.76 -1.41 -1.69
CA TRP A 397 -11.37 -1.31 -1.26
C TRP A 397 -10.43 -1.72 -2.38
N ARG A 398 -9.26 -1.07 -2.42
CA ARG A 398 -8.20 -1.45 -3.34
C ARG A 398 -7.60 -2.78 -2.92
N THR A 399 -7.39 -3.70 -3.85
CA THR A 399 -6.60 -4.92 -3.60
C THR A 399 -5.18 -4.55 -3.15
N PRO A 400 -4.74 -4.82 -1.90
CA PRO A 400 -3.37 -4.53 -1.48
C PRO A 400 -2.39 -5.56 -2.07
N PRO A 401 -1.14 -5.17 -2.42
CA PRO A 401 -0.12 -6.15 -2.82
C PRO A 401 0.16 -7.12 -1.68
N LEU A 402 0.36 -8.40 -1.99
CA LEU A 402 0.66 -9.45 -1.00
C LEU A 402 2.16 -9.75 -0.88
N TRP A 403 3.02 -9.17 -1.72
CA TRP A 403 4.47 -9.36 -1.58
C TRP A 403 4.96 -8.96 -0.17
N GLY A 404 5.88 -9.73 0.40
CA GLY A 404 6.38 -9.51 1.74
C GLY A 404 5.39 -9.79 2.87
N ILE A 405 4.11 -10.08 2.64
CA ILE A 405 3.09 -10.24 3.71
C ILE A 405 3.50 -11.28 4.78
N GLY A 406 4.25 -12.31 4.39
CA GLY A 406 4.76 -13.32 5.31
C GLY A 406 5.85 -12.83 6.27
N LEU A 407 6.45 -11.67 6.02
CA LEU A 407 7.46 -11.05 6.87
C LEU A 407 6.89 -10.04 7.86
N LEU A 408 5.58 -9.71 7.77
CA LEU A 408 4.95 -8.70 8.62
C LEU A 408 5.23 -8.92 10.12
N LYS A 409 5.08 -10.15 10.61
CA LYS A 409 5.34 -10.48 12.02
C LYS A 409 6.80 -10.33 12.39
N THR A 410 7.72 -10.66 11.49
CA THR A 410 9.17 -10.52 11.70
C THR A 410 9.60 -9.06 11.74
N VAL A 411 9.05 -8.23 10.85
CA VAL A 411 9.43 -6.81 10.73
C VAL A 411 8.75 -5.97 11.80
N ASN A 412 7.43 -6.11 11.99
CA ASN A 412 6.63 -5.23 12.82
C ASN A 412 6.15 -5.84 14.15
N GLY A 413 6.32 -7.15 14.37
CA GLY A 413 5.96 -7.81 15.63
C GLY A 413 4.48 -8.14 15.83
N HIS A 414 3.65 -7.95 14.79
CA HIS A 414 2.22 -8.29 14.79
C HIS A 414 1.82 -8.86 13.42
N ASP A 415 0.59 -9.37 13.28
CA ASP A 415 0.03 -9.95 12.04
C ASP A 415 -1.36 -9.38 11.72
N ARG A 416 -1.57 -8.12 12.09
CA ARG A 416 -2.86 -7.42 11.94
C ARG A 416 -3.09 -6.97 10.49
N LEU A 417 -4.16 -7.43 9.86
CA LEU A 417 -4.46 -7.25 8.43
C LEU A 417 -5.79 -6.53 8.19
N LEU A 418 -6.07 -6.22 6.91
CA LEU A 418 -7.21 -5.40 6.41
C LEU A 418 -7.10 -3.91 6.72
N HIS A 419 -7.87 -3.07 6.05
CA HIS A 419 -7.71 -1.60 6.04
C HIS A 419 -7.63 -0.96 7.44
N ASP A 420 -8.24 -1.57 8.44
CA ASP A 420 -8.31 -1.13 9.83
C ASP A 420 -7.56 -2.04 10.82
N GLY A 421 -6.84 -3.07 10.35
CA GLY A 421 -6.11 -3.98 11.21
C GLY A 421 -6.99 -4.90 12.06
N ARG A 422 -8.27 -5.13 11.72
CA ARG A 422 -9.15 -6.00 12.52
C ARG A 422 -8.74 -7.47 12.53
N ALA A 423 -8.21 -7.97 11.40
CA ALA A 423 -7.93 -9.39 11.23
C ALA A 423 -6.65 -9.81 11.94
N ARG A 424 -6.70 -10.89 12.73
CA ARG A 424 -5.57 -11.57 13.38
C ARG A 424 -5.01 -12.63 12.44
N GLY A 425 -4.03 -12.23 11.63
CA GLY A 425 -3.38 -13.10 10.67
C GLY A 425 -4.19 -13.36 9.41
N LEU A 426 -3.58 -14.15 8.52
CA LEU A 426 -4.03 -14.39 7.14
C LEU A 426 -5.37 -15.13 7.08
N GLU A 427 -5.59 -16.11 7.97
CA GLU A 427 -6.82 -16.89 8.01
C GLU A 427 -8.04 -16.01 8.32
N GLU A 428 -7.96 -15.18 9.36
CA GLU A 428 -9.03 -14.25 9.70
C GLU A 428 -9.26 -13.24 8.56
N ALA A 429 -8.18 -12.75 7.93
CA ALA A 429 -8.29 -11.83 6.80
C ALA A 429 -9.07 -12.45 5.63
N ILE A 430 -8.80 -13.71 5.28
CA ILE A 430 -9.55 -14.44 4.25
C ILE A 430 -11.03 -14.56 4.64
N LEU A 431 -11.32 -14.92 5.90
CA LEU A 431 -12.70 -15.08 6.39
C LEU A 431 -13.51 -13.77 6.39
N TRP A 432 -12.85 -12.62 6.43
CA TRP A 432 -13.51 -11.30 6.30
C TRP A 432 -13.89 -10.94 4.87
N HIS A 433 -13.38 -11.62 3.85
CA HIS A 433 -13.69 -11.30 2.46
C HIS A 433 -15.18 -11.51 2.17
N GLY A 434 -15.86 -10.46 1.72
CA GLY A 434 -17.26 -10.48 1.28
C GLY A 434 -17.39 -9.90 -0.13
N GLY A 435 -18.61 -9.52 -0.51
CA GLY A 435 -18.89 -8.92 -1.82
C GLY A 435 -18.38 -9.79 -2.97
N GLU A 436 -17.59 -9.22 -3.85
CA GLU A 436 -16.96 -9.89 -5.00
C GLU A 436 -16.09 -11.10 -4.58
N ALA A 437 -15.49 -11.07 -3.38
CA ALA A 437 -14.61 -12.12 -2.89
C ALA A 437 -15.34 -13.23 -2.11
N THR A 438 -16.68 -13.18 -2.01
CA THR A 438 -17.47 -14.15 -1.24
C THR A 438 -17.24 -15.58 -1.71
N ALA A 439 -17.24 -15.82 -3.03
CA ALA A 439 -17.05 -17.16 -3.58
C ALA A 439 -15.66 -17.73 -3.24
N SER A 440 -14.62 -16.92 -3.36
CA SER A 440 -13.24 -17.31 -3.00
C SER A 440 -13.10 -17.60 -1.51
N ARG A 441 -13.72 -16.80 -0.63
CA ARG A 441 -13.79 -17.10 0.81
C ARG A 441 -14.45 -18.46 1.06
N GLU A 442 -15.59 -18.73 0.43
CA GLU A 442 -16.32 -19.99 0.65
C GLU A 442 -15.57 -21.22 0.16
N ARG A 443 -14.77 -21.10 -0.91
CA ARG A 443 -13.85 -22.17 -1.34
C ARG A 443 -12.81 -22.45 -0.28
N PHE A 444 -12.15 -21.42 0.27
CA PHE A 444 -11.22 -21.59 1.39
C PHE A 444 -11.91 -22.20 2.62
N ARG A 445 -13.06 -21.67 3.03
CA ARG A 445 -13.80 -22.13 4.22
C ARG A 445 -14.25 -23.58 4.09
N SER A 446 -14.54 -24.04 2.88
CA SER A 446 -15.00 -25.41 2.62
C SER A 446 -13.86 -26.39 2.34
N ALA A 447 -12.63 -25.91 2.20
CA ALA A 447 -11.47 -26.75 1.96
C ALA A 447 -11.07 -27.57 3.20
N SER A 448 -10.33 -28.66 2.96
CA SER A 448 -9.75 -29.45 4.03
C SER A 448 -8.84 -28.59 4.91
N ARG A 449 -8.59 -29.01 6.15
CA ARG A 449 -7.66 -28.29 7.03
C ARG A 449 -6.26 -28.23 6.41
N GLU A 450 -5.85 -29.32 5.76
CA GLU A 450 -4.58 -29.45 5.07
C GLU A 450 -4.45 -28.44 3.92
N ASP A 451 -5.49 -28.29 3.10
CA ASP A 451 -5.52 -27.33 2.00
C ASP A 451 -5.53 -25.88 2.51
N ARG A 452 -6.28 -25.61 3.58
CA ARG A 452 -6.28 -24.29 4.22
C ARG A 452 -4.88 -23.93 4.71
N GLU A 453 -4.21 -24.83 5.42
CA GLU A 453 -2.84 -24.60 5.89
C GLU A 453 -1.84 -24.49 4.74
N ALA A 454 -2.03 -25.22 3.64
CA ALA A 454 -1.18 -25.09 2.46
C ALA A 454 -1.30 -23.71 1.81
N LEU A 455 -2.53 -23.19 1.62
CA LEU A 455 -2.73 -21.82 1.15
C LEU A 455 -2.06 -20.81 2.10
N LEU A 456 -2.22 -20.98 3.40
CA LEU A 456 -1.59 -20.10 4.39
C LEU A 456 -0.05 -20.20 4.33
N ALA A 457 0.51 -21.38 4.07
CA ALA A 457 1.95 -21.57 3.87
C ALA A 457 2.45 -20.83 2.62
N PHE A 458 1.70 -20.89 1.51
CA PHE A 458 1.99 -20.08 0.33
C PHE A 458 1.97 -18.58 0.63
N LEU A 459 0.94 -18.07 1.29
CA LEU A 459 0.86 -16.65 1.64
C LEU A 459 1.98 -16.20 2.60
N ARG A 460 2.39 -17.07 3.54
CA ARG A 460 3.55 -16.81 4.41
C ARG A 460 4.89 -16.85 3.64
N SER A 461 4.91 -17.49 2.47
CA SER A 461 6.07 -17.54 1.58
C SER A 461 6.30 -16.20 0.84
N LEU A 462 5.23 -15.40 0.65
CA LEU A 462 5.27 -14.13 -0.07
C LEU A 462 5.99 -13.02 0.72
#